data_AF-A0A258QS44-F1
#
_entry.id   AF-A0A258QS44-F1
#
_cell.length_a   1.000
_cell.length_b   1.000
_cell.length_c   1.000
_cell.angle_alpha   90.00
_cell.angle_beta   90.00
_cell.angle_gamma   90.00
#
_symmetry.space_group_name_H-M   'P 1'
#
loop_
_entity.id
_entity.type
_entity.pdbx_description
1 polymer ?
#
loop_
_entity_poly.entity_id
_entity_poly.type
_entity_poly.pdbx_seq_one_letter_code
_entity_poly.pdbx_strand_id
1 'polypeptide(L)'
;MTAPLPQSLNTADPFVLYGESFASRLLLGTSRYPSPQVLENAVKHSNPGMITVSLRRQGSSTVQAHSGFWDLLKKMAVPVLPNTAGCHSPQEAITTAQ
;
A
#
# COMPACT_ATOMS: atom_id res chain seq x y z
N MET A 1 13.79 10.26 -20.95
CA MET A 1 14.85 9.41 -20.36
C MET A 1 14.22 8.07 -20.00
N THR A 2 14.15 7.14 -20.94
CA THR A 2 13.69 5.76 -20.69
C THR A 2 14.91 4.87 -20.75
N ALA A 3 15.34 4.34 -19.61
CA ALA A 3 16.37 3.32 -19.59
C ALA A 3 15.87 2.11 -20.40
N PRO A 4 16.73 1.46 -21.20
CA PRO A 4 16.35 0.28 -21.95
C PRO A 4 15.98 -0.85 -20.98
N LEU A 5 14.89 -1.55 -21.29
CA LEU A 5 14.48 -2.72 -20.51
C LEU A 5 15.56 -3.82 -20.64
N PRO A 6 15.98 -4.44 -19.52
CA PRO A 6 17.01 -5.47 -19.56
C PRO A 6 16.55 -6.66 -20.42
N GLN A 7 17.45 -7.13 -21.29
CA GLN A 7 17.20 -8.18 -22.30
C GLN A 7 17.12 -9.60 -21.70
N SER A 8 17.36 -9.75 -20.40
CA SER A 8 17.22 -10.99 -19.65
C SER A 8 16.64 -10.65 -18.28
N LEU A 9 15.34 -10.92 -18.09
CA LEU A 9 14.74 -10.92 -16.76
C LEU A 9 15.21 -12.22 -16.10
N ASN A 10 16.23 -12.12 -15.25
CA ASN A 10 16.50 -13.18 -14.30
C ASN A 10 15.21 -13.36 -13.48
N THR A 11 14.55 -14.52 -13.61
CA THR A 11 13.17 -14.73 -13.12
C THR A 11 13.03 -14.60 -11.60
N ALA A 12 14.15 -14.56 -10.87
CA ALA A 12 14.21 -14.29 -9.45
C ALA A 12 15.10 -13.06 -9.17
N ASP A 13 14.55 -11.87 -9.40
CA ASP A 13 15.08 -10.60 -8.88
C ASP A 13 14.11 -10.04 -7.82
N PRO A 14 14.09 -10.62 -6.60
CA PRO A 14 13.15 -10.21 -5.57
C PRO A 14 13.42 -8.78 -5.12
N PHE A 15 12.36 -8.06 -4.77
CA PHE A 15 12.50 -6.79 -4.09
C PHE A 15 12.81 -7.04 -2.62
N VAL A 16 14.01 -6.68 -2.16
CA VAL A 16 14.38 -6.81 -0.75
C VAL A 16 14.31 -5.45 -0.07
N LEU A 17 13.53 -5.34 1.01
CA LEU A 17 13.37 -4.12 1.80
C LEU A 17 13.45 -4.46 3.29
N TYR A 18 14.39 -3.83 4.01
CA TYR A 18 14.68 -4.12 5.43
C TYR A 18 14.95 -5.61 5.74
N GLY A 19 15.51 -6.35 4.78
CA GLY A 19 15.77 -7.79 4.91
C GLY A 19 14.58 -8.69 4.55
N GLU A 20 13.40 -8.12 4.33
CA GLU A 20 12.21 -8.85 3.86
C GLU A 20 12.19 -8.92 2.34
N SER A 21 11.80 -10.09 1.80
CA SER A 21 11.75 -10.35 0.36
C SER A 21 10.31 -10.28 -0.16
N PHE A 22 10.09 -9.47 -1.20
CA PHE A 22 8.81 -9.30 -1.88
C PHE A 22 8.93 -9.76 -3.34
N ALA A 23 7.98 -10.59 -3.78
CA ALA A 23 7.95 -11.10 -5.15
C ALA A 23 7.65 -10.02 -6.20
N SER A 24 7.01 -8.92 -5.80
CA SER A 24 6.58 -7.84 -6.68
C SER A 24 7.21 -6.51 -6.26
N ARG A 25 7.74 -5.77 -7.24
CA ARG A 25 8.25 -4.40 -7.09
C ARG A 25 7.13 -3.34 -7.14
N LEU A 26 5.88 -3.76 -7.34
CA LEU A 26 4.73 -2.86 -7.38
C LEU A 26 4.22 -2.56 -5.97
N LEU A 27 4.18 -1.28 -5.62
CA LEU A 27 3.49 -0.79 -4.44
C LEU A 27 2.20 -0.09 -4.88
N LEU A 28 1.07 -0.43 -4.28
CA LEU A 28 -0.24 0.10 -4.70
C LEU A 28 -0.84 1.02 -3.63
N GLY A 29 -1.34 2.19 -4.03
CA GLY A 29 -2.11 3.07 -3.14
C GLY A 29 -3.56 2.60 -2.99
N THR A 30 -4.22 3.02 -1.90
CA THR A 30 -5.63 2.65 -1.62
C THR A 30 -6.64 3.78 -1.84
N SER A 31 -6.17 5.01 -2.08
CA SER A 31 -7.04 6.16 -2.27
C SER A 31 -7.60 6.26 -3.69
N ARG A 32 -8.72 6.97 -3.84
CA ARG A 32 -9.32 7.36 -5.14
C ARG A 32 -9.87 6.21 -6.00
N TYR A 33 -10.08 5.04 -5.41
CA TYR A 33 -10.86 3.99 -6.05
C TYR A 33 -12.37 4.34 -6.02
N PRO A 34 -13.13 4.09 -7.11
CA PRO A 34 -14.56 4.36 -7.15
C PRO A 34 -15.37 3.58 -6.11
N SER A 35 -14.88 2.42 -5.69
CA SER A 35 -15.48 1.61 -4.62
C SER A 35 -14.46 0.61 -4.03
N PRO A 36 -14.72 0.04 -2.84
CA PRO A 36 -13.90 -1.04 -2.26
C PRO A 36 -13.72 -2.23 -3.20
N GLN A 37 -14.76 -2.60 -3.94
CA GLN A 37 -14.72 -3.71 -4.90
C GLN A 37 -13.72 -3.47 -6.03
N VAL A 38 -13.60 -2.23 -6.51
CA VAL A 38 -12.61 -1.88 -7.55
C VAL A 38 -11.20 -1.95 -6.99
N LEU A 39 -10.97 -1.54 -5.74
CA LEU A 39 -9.69 -1.68 -5.05
C LEU A 39 -9.30 -3.17 -4.90
N GLU A 40 -10.21 -4.02 -4.42
CA GLU A 40 -9.97 -5.47 -4.30
C GLU A 40 -9.60 -6.10 -5.65
N ASN A 41 -10.34 -5.75 -6.71
CA ASN A 41 -10.06 -6.23 -8.05
C ASN A 41 -8.68 -5.76 -8.53
N ALA A 42 -8.33 -4.49 -8.31
CA ALA A 42 -7.03 -3.97 -8.71
C ALA A 42 -5.88 -4.69 -7.99
N VAL A 43 -6.00 -4.94 -6.69
CA VAL A 43 -5.02 -5.70 -5.91
C VAL A 43 -4.89 -7.12 -6.43
N LYS A 44 -6.02 -7.81 -6.63
CA LYS A 44 -6.04 -9.20 -7.13
C LYS A 44 -5.34 -9.35 -8.49
N HIS A 45 -5.56 -8.41 -9.41
CA HIS A 45 -4.98 -8.51 -10.76
C HIS A 45 -3.53 -8.01 -10.83
N SER A 46 -3.15 -7.04 -9.99
CA SER A 46 -1.82 -6.44 -10.05
C SER A 46 -0.78 -7.14 -9.17
N ASN A 47 -1.22 -7.95 -8.20
CA ASN A 47 -0.37 -8.69 -7.25
C ASN A 47 0.78 -7.82 -6.68
N PRO A 48 0.44 -6.72 -5.98
CA PRO A 48 1.45 -5.80 -5.47
C PRO A 48 2.24 -6.45 -4.32
N GLY A 49 3.50 -6.04 -4.16
CA GLY A 49 4.31 -6.46 -3.02
C GLY A 49 3.83 -5.84 -1.71
N MET A 50 3.30 -4.62 -1.76
CA MET A 50 2.74 -3.91 -0.61
C MET A 50 1.58 -3.00 -1.03
N ILE A 51 0.68 -2.73 -0.08
CA ILE A 51 -0.39 -1.74 -0.19
C ILE A 51 -0.13 -0.57 0.75
N THR A 52 -0.24 0.66 0.26
CA THR A 52 -0.02 1.87 1.05
C THR A 52 -1.33 2.49 1.53
N VAL A 53 -1.35 2.91 2.80
CA VAL A 53 -2.53 3.45 3.48
C VAL A 53 -2.20 4.73 4.25
N SER A 54 -3.10 5.70 4.23
CA SER A 54 -3.01 6.90 5.07
C SER A 54 -3.76 6.66 6.38
N LEU A 55 -3.06 6.76 7.51
CA LEU A 55 -3.64 6.53 8.84
C LEU A 55 -4.58 7.65 9.27
N ARG A 56 -4.30 8.91 8.90
CA ARG A 56 -5.14 10.07 9.27
C ARG A 56 -6.56 10.01 8.68
N ARG A 57 -6.69 9.54 7.43
CA ARG A 57 -7.99 9.40 6.74
C ARG A 57 -8.87 8.31 7.34
N GLN A 58 -8.24 7.33 7.98
CA GLN A 58 -8.87 6.27 8.75
C GLN A 58 -8.84 6.61 10.25
N GLY A 59 -8.84 7.90 10.61
CA GLY A 59 -8.86 8.38 12.01
C GLY A 59 -10.15 9.14 12.35
N SER A 60 -10.74 9.82 11.36
CA SER A 60 -11.83 10.80 11.57
C SER A 60 -13.24 10.30 11.25
N SER A 61 -13.38 9.11 10.67
CA SER A 61 -14.67 8.50 10.33
C SER A 61 -15.23 7.75 11.56
N THR A 62 -16.53 7.47 11.63
CA THR A 62 -17.11 6.69 12.73
C THR A 62 -16.38 5.34 12.93
N VAL A 63 -16.33 4.81 14.16
CA VAL A 63 -15.64 3.55 14.52
C VAL A 63 -16.02 2.38 13.58
N GLN A 64 -17.25 2.33 13.09
CA GLN A 64 -17.73 1.34 12.11
C GLN A 64 -17.13 1.47 10.71
N ALA A 65 -16.84 2.69 10.24
CA ALA A 65 -16.21 2.89 8.94
C ALA A 65 -14.74 2.47 8.95
N HIS A 66 -14.07 2.60 10.11
CA HIS A 66 -12.69 2.16 10.31
C HIS A 66 -12.57 0.64 10.31
N SER A 67 -13.45 -0.07 11.03
CA SER A 67 -13.40 -1.53 11.09
C SER A 67 -13.55 -2.16 9.70
N GLY A 68 -14.49 -1.65 8.89
CA GLY A 68 -14.72 -2.16 7.54
C GLY A 68 -13.52 -2.02 6.61
N PHE A 69 -12.76 -0.93 6.68
CA PHE A 69 -11.57 -0.75 5.86
C PHE A 69 -10.42 -1.67 6.28
N TRP A 70 -10.18 -1.83 7.58
CA TRP A 70 -9.16 -2.76 8.06
C TRP A 70 -9.49 -4.20 7.74
N ASP A 71 -10.76 -4.59 7.84
CA ASP A 71 -11.20 -5.94 7.47
C ASP A 71 -11.08 -6.19 5.96
N LEU A 72 -11.32 -5.16 5.15
CA LEU A 72 -11.06 -5.18 3.71
C LEU A 72 -9.57 -5.41 3.41
N LEU A 73 -8.66 -4.69 4.08
CA LEU A 73 -7.21 -4.89 3.89
C LEU A 73 -6.74 -6.27 4.34
N LYS A 74 -7.23 -6.77 5.49
CA LYS A 74 -6.94 -8.13 5.96
C LYS A 74 -7.37 -9.18 4.93
N LYS A 75 -8.55 -9.00 4.32
CA LYS A 75 -9.07 -9.90 3.26
C LYS A 75 -8.16 -9.93 2.03
N MET A 76 -7.51 -8.82 1.69
CA MET A 76 -6.58 -8.76 0.55
C MET A 76 -5.28 -9.53 0.78
N ALA A 77 -4.91 -9.78 2.04
CA ALA A 77 -3.71 -10.54 2.42
C ALA A 77 -2.40 -10.04 1.78
N VAL A 78 -2.28 -8.73 1.55
CA VAL A 78 -1.05 -8.07 1.08
C VAL A 78 -0.44 -7.27 2.24
N PRO A 79 0.90 -7.28 2.42
CA PRO A 79 1.56 -6.46 3.43
C PRO A 79 1.19 -4.98 3.31
N VAL A 80 0.90 -4.35 4.46
CA VAL A 80 0.48 -2.95 4.54
C VAL A 80 1.67 -2.06 4.89
N LEU A 81 1.86 -0.99 4.11
CA LEU A 81 2.86 0.06 4.35
C LEU A 81 2.14 1.38 4.72
N PRO A 82 2.08 1.75 6.01
CA PRO A 82 1.47 3.02 6.41
C PRO A 82 2.26 4.22 5.87
N ASN A 83 1.57 5.32 5.60
CA ASN A 83 2.16 6.59 5.17
C ASN A 83 1.65 7.78 5.99
N THR A 84 2.39 8.89 5.91
CA THR A 84 2.13 10.15 6.63
C THR A 84 1.35 11.16 5.77
N ALA A 85 0.59 10.71 4.77
CA ALA A 85 -0.18 11.62 3.92
C ALA A 85 -1.18 12.45 4.75
N GLY A 86 -1.18 13.77 4.50
CA GLY A 86 -2.00 14.74 5.25
C GLY A 86 -1.31 15.33 6.49
N CYS A 87 -0.02 15.04 6.72
CA CYS A 87 0.78 15.75 7.72
C CYS A 87 1.34 17.05 7.13
N HIS A 88 1.26 18.14 7.89
CA HIS A 88 1.75 19.46 7.48
C HIS A 88 2.96 19.95 8.27
N SER A 89 3.44 19.16 9.24
CA SER A 89 4.65 19.43 10.01
C SER A 89 5.44 18.13 10.26
N PRO A 90 6.76 18.22 10.54
CA PRO A 90 7.55 17.06 10.94
C PRO A 90 6.98 16.35 12.18
N GLN A 91 6.48 17.11 13.15
CA GLN A 91 5.85 16.59 14.35
C GLN A 91 4.64 15.73 14.01
N GLU A 92 3.75 16.19 13.12
CA GLU A 92 2.61 15.39 12.67
C GLU A 92 3.02 14.10 11.96
N ALA A 93 4.06 14.16 11.12
CA ALA A 93 4.57 12.99 10.42
C ALA A 93 5.15 11.95 11.40
N ILE A 94 5.91 12.39 12.40
CA ILE A 94 6.48 11.53 13.44
C ILE A 94 5.35 10.91 14.28
N THR A 95 4.40 11.70 14.77
CA THR A 95 3.26 11.19 15.56
C THR A 95 2.41 10.20 14.78
N THR A 96 2.25 10.39 13.47
CA THR A 96 1.49 9.44 12.63
C THR A 96 2.24 8.13 12.40
N ALA A 97 3.56 8.14 12.48
CA ALA A 97 4.41 6.96 12.22
C ALA A 97 4.76 6.14 13.48
N GLN A 98 4.44 6.66 14.67
CA GLN A 98 4.56 5.98 15.97
C GLN A 98 3.39 5.03 16.21
#